data_AF-A0A3E1DWS4-F1
#
_entry.id   AF-A0A3E1DWS4-F1
#
_cell.length_a   1.000
_cell.length_b   1.000
_cell.length_c   1.000
_cell.angle_alpha   90.00
_cell.angle_beta   90.00
_cell.angle_gamma   90.00
#
_symmetry.space_group_name_H-M   'P 1'
#
loop_
_entity.id
_entity.type
_entity.pdbx_description
1 polymer ?
#
loop_
_entity_poly.entity_id
_entity_poly.type
_entity_poly.pdbx_seq_one_letter_code
_entity_poly.pdbx_strand_id
1 'polypeptide(L)'
;GYPYRCADEADIQWAGRDLGGAVVRTLALSVTREKLQQRESFYKIRVANEILELPGKEQPVRAELMAIKVGPFLFLSMPGEPMVEYGFKLEKAIADRATPIIVGYANGNIGYIATAASHEVGGYEPNRSALQPEAEDVILKKLGMLADRVVGDVFESYSKHAGDVLKREAEEKERLRAVQPKSP
;
A
#
# COMPACT_ATOMS: atom_id res chain seq x y z
N GLY A 1 7.72 -11.96 -34.05
CA GLY A 1 6.90 -11.00 -33.29
C GLY A 1 7.83 -10.20 -32.42
N TYR A 2 7.73 -8.88 -32.41
CA TYR A 2 8.54 -8.05 -31.51
C TYR A 2 8.25 -8.50 -30.06
N PRO A 3 9.28 -8.88 -29.28
CA PRO A 3 9.08 -9.36 -27.92
C PRO A 3 8.64 -8.20 -27.03
N TYR A 4 7.70 -8.48 -26.13
CA TYR A 4 7.35 -7.75 -24.90
C TYR A 4 7.98 -6.34 -24.75
N ARG A 5 7.20 -5.30 -25.02
CA ARG A 5 7.57 -3.90 -24.76
C ARG A 5 7.12 -3.53 -23.34
N CYS A 6 7.98 -3.75 -22.36
CA CYS A 6 7.87 -3.02 -21.10
C CYS A 6 8.72 -1.75 -21.20
N ALA A 7 8.20 -0.65 -20.66
CA ALA A 7 8.87 0.65 -20.60
C ALA A 7 9.12 1.28 -21.98
N ASP A 8 8.13 1.19 -22.89
CA ASP A 8 8.18 1.99 -24.10
C ASP A 8 7.88 3.48 -23.81
N GLU A 9 8.02 4.33 -24.83
CA GLU A 9 7.80 5.77 -24.65
C GLU A 9 6.39 6.08 -24.11
N ALA A 10 5.38 5.31 -24.53
CA ALA A 10 4.02 5.51 -24.07
C ALA A 10 3.88 5.16 -22.59
N ASP A 11 4.47 4.04 -22.15
CA ASP A 11 4.52 3.65 -20.74
C ASP A 11 5.20 4.72 -19.88
N ILE A 12 6.36 5.20 -20.32
CA ILE A 12 7.16 6.21 -19.59
C ILE A 12 6.40 7.54 -19.52
N GLN A 13 5.83 8.00 -20.64
CA GLN A 13 5.06 9.23 -20.67
C GLN A 13 3.81 9.14 -19.81
N TRP A 14 3.14 7.98 -19.81
CA TRP A 14 1.94 7.78 -19.01
C TRP A 14 2.26 7.76 -17.51
N ALA A 15 3.30 7.02 -17.10
CA ALA A 15 3.79 7.03 -15.72
C ALA A 15 4.22 8.44 -15.28
N GLY A 16 4.95 9.17 -16.14
CA GLY A 16 5.36 10.55 -15.87
C GLY A 16 4.18 11.51 -15.73
N ARG A 17 3.15 11.37 -16.58
CA ARG A 17 1.93 12.18 -16.53
C ARG A 17 1.13 11.93 -15.26
N ASP A 18 0.96 10.67 -14.87
CA ASP A 18 0.19 10.31 -13.69
C ASP A 18 0.89 10.74 -12.40
N LEU A 19 2.20 10.45 -12.29
CA LEU A 19 3.01 10.89 -11.15
C LEU A 19 3.06 12.42 -11.05
N GLY A 20 3.39 13.10 -12.15
CA GLY A 20 3.44 14.56 -12.20
C GLY A 20 2.09 15.19 -11.84
N GLY A 21 1.00 14.65 -12.38
CA GLY A 21 -0.36 15.08 -12.03
C GLY A 21 -0.68 14.87 -10.55
N ALA A 22 -0.28 13.74 -9.97
CA ALA A 22 -0.48 13.47 -8.54
C ALA A 22 0.31 14.45 -7.66
N VAL A 23 1.56 14.77 -8.04
CA VAL A 23 2.40 15.77 -7.35
C VAL A 23 1.74 17.14 -7.40
N VAL A 24 1.32 17.61 -8.59
CA VAL A 24 0.67 18.92 -8.75
C VAL A 24 -0.64 18.99 -7.95
N ARG A 25 -1.48 17.95 -7.99
CA ARG A 25 -2.72 17.87 -7.18
C ARG A 25 -2.41 17.94 -5.68
N THR A 26 -1.44 17.18 -5.22
CA THR A 26 -1.03 17.16 -3.81
C THR A 26 -0.49 18.52 -3.37
N LEU A 27 0.34 19.16 -4.20
CA LEU A 27 0.88 20.48 -3.92
C LEU A 27 -0.23 21.54 -3.85
N ALA A 28 -1.17 21.53 -4.81
CA ALA A 28 -2.33 22.42 -4.80
C ALA A 28 -3.16 22.26 -3.53
N LEU A 29 -3.43 21.03 -3.09
CA LEU A 29 -4.12 20.76 -1.83
C LEU A 29 -3.30 21.22 -0.62
N SER A 30 -1.97 21.10 -0.67
CA SER A 30 -1.09 21.48 0.45
C SER A 30 -1.00 22.98 0.70
N VAL A 31 -1.34 23.83 -0.28
CA VAL A 31 -1.32 25.30 -0.16
C VAL A 31 -2.70 25.92 -0.06
N THR A 32 -3.76 25.13 -0.27
CA THR A 32 -5.15 25.59 -0.20
C THR A 32 -5.55 25.79 1.27
N ARG A 33 -6.03 27.00 1.62
CA ARG A 33 -6.32 27.40 3.02
C ARG A 33 -7.34 26.47 3.71
N GLU A 34 -8.40 26.12 3.00
CA GLU A 34 -9.47 25.24 3.49
C GLU A 34 -8.93 23.83 3.79
N LYS A 35 -7.98 23.35 2.98
CA LYS A 35 -7.34 22.06 3.16
C LYS A 35 -6.30 22.08 4.26
N LEU A 36 -5.55 23.17 4.40
CA LEU A 36 -4.60 23.37 5.49
C LEU A 36 -5.28 23.35 6.87
N GLN A 37 -6.48 23.92 6.99
CA GLN A 37 -7.25 23.88 8.25
C GLN A 37 -7.75 22.48 8.62
N GLN A 38 -8.05 21.65 7.61
CA GLN A 38 -8.58 20.29 7.80
C GLN A 38 -7.48 19.21 7.85
N ARG A 39 -6.23 19.58 7.57
CA ARG A 39 -5.13 18.63 7.46
C ARG A 39 -4.72 18.13 8.84
N GLU A 40 -4.76 16.81 8.99
CA GLU A 40 -4.12 16.09 10.10
C GLU A 40 -2.62 16.42 10.13
N SER A 41 -2.15 16.94 11.27
CA SER A 41 -0.72 17.16 11.52
C SER A 41 0.02 15.85 11.75
N PHE A 42 -0.66 14.86 12.34
CA PHE A 42 -0.10 13.57 12.67
C PHE A 42 -1.00 12.45 12.18
N TYR A 43 -0.41 11.48 11.48
CA TYR A 43 -1.11 10.26 11.13
C TYR A 43 -0.76 9.15 12.11
N LYS A 44 -1.80 8.59 12.74
CA LYS A 44 -1.68 7.36 13.54
C LYS A 44 -1.33 6.20 12.60
N ILE A 45 -0.18 5.57 12.86
CA ILE A 45 0.24 4.38 12.12
C ILE A 45 -0.43 3.15 12.75
N ARG A 46 -1.20 2.42 11.93
CA ARG A 46 -1.81 1.14 12.30
C ARG A 46 -1.15 0.05 11.47
N VAL A 47 -0.77 -1.06 12.09
CA VAL A 47 -0.05 -2.16 11.44
C VAL A 47 -0.71 -3.47 11.81
N ALA A 48 -0.84 -4.37 10.85
CA ALA A 48 -1.20 -5.76 11.06
C ALA A 48 -0.35 -6.62 10.14
N ASN A 49 0.25 -7.68 10.65
CA ASN A 49 0.96 -8.67 9.85
C ASN A 49 0.55 -10.08 10.24
N GLU A 50 0.73 -11.01 9.30
CA GLU A 50 0.51 -12.42 9.52
C GLU A 50 1.50 -13.21 8.67
N ILE A 51 2.12 -14.21 9.29
CA ILE A 51 2.94 -15.20 8.59
C ILE A 51 2.05 -16.39 8.30
N LEU A 52 2.01 -16.83 7.05
CA LEU A 52 1.20 -17.94 6.59
C LEU A 52 2.01 -18.88 5.68
N GLU A 53 1.46 -20.07 5.46
CA GLU A 53 1.97 -21.01 4.47
C GLU A 53 1.06 -20.96 3.24
N LEU A 54 1.65 -20.61 2.10
CA LEU A 54 0.97 -20.55 0.82
C LEU A 54 1.07 -21.90 0.10
N PRO A 55 0.04 -22.29 -0.69
CA PRO A 55 0.11 -23.43 -1.59
C PRO A 55 1.27 -23.27 -2.58
N GLY A 56 2.31 -24.12 -2.45
CA GLY A 56 3.46 -24.14 -3.35
C GLY A 56 3.48 -25.40 -4.21
N LYS A 57 4.12 -25.33 -5.38
CA LYS A 57 4.16 -26.43 -6.36
C LYS A 57 4.87 -27.67 -5.83
N GLU A 58 6.00 -27.47 -5.14
CA GLU A 58 6.81 -28.56 -4.57
C GLU A 58 6.53 -28.75 -3.07
N GLN A 59 6.48 -27.64 -2.33
CA GLN A 59 6.25 -27.61 -0.89
C GLN A 59 5.54 -26.31 -0.50
N PRO A 60 4.85 -26.27 0.65
CA PRO A 60 4.27 -25.03 1.18
C PRO A 60 5.32 -23.92 1.29
N VAL A 61 4.95 -22.71 0.88
CA VAL A 61 5.86 -21.55 0.89
C VAL A 61 5.48 -20.62 2.02
N ARG A 62 6.36 -20.49 3.01
CA ARG A 62 6.17 -19.56 4.13
C ARG A 62 6.33 -18.11 3.64
N ALA A 63 5.32 -17.28 3.87
CA ALA A 63 5.25 -15.90 3.41
C ALA A 63 4.69 -14.98 4.51
N GLU A 64 5.20 -13.76 4.60
CA GLU A 64 4.67 -12.73 5.50
C GLU A 64 3.89 -11.67 4.71
N LEU A 65 2.63 -11.47 5.08
CA LEU A 65 1.79 -10.39 4.55
C LEU A 65 1.59 -9.34 5.65
N MET A 66 1.57 -8.07 5.26
CA MET A 66 1.41 -6.95 6.18
C MET A 66 0.54 -5.86 5.56
N ALA A 67 -0.29 -5.24 6.39
CA ALA A 67 -1.03 -4.04 6.08
C ALA A 67 -0.56 -2.92 7.02
N ILE A 68 -0.23 -1.75 6.46
CA ILE A 68 0.14 -0.55 7.21
C ILE A 68 -0.77 0.59 6.76
N LYS A 69 -1.58 1.13 7.66
CA LYS A 69 -2.37 2.34 7.39
C LYS A 69 -1.66 3.57 7.93
N VAL A 70 -1.46 4.55 7.06
CA VAL A 70 -0.92 5.88 7.40
C VAL A 70 -1.82 6.93 6.76
N GLY A 71 -2.71 7.52 7.57
CA GLY A 71 -3.70 8.47 7.08
C GLY A 71 -4.60 7.86 5.99
N PRO A 72 -4.71 8.49 4.80
CA PRO A 72 -5.52 7.92 3.72
C PRO A 72 -4.86 6.70 3.06
N PHE A 73 -3.55 6.50 3.21
CA PHE A 73 -2.80 5.46 2.50
C PHE A 73 -2.81 4.13 3.25
N LEU A 74 -2.84 3.03 2.49
CA LEU A 74 -2.80 1.67 2.98
C LEU A 74 -1.73 0.88 2.21
N PHE A 75 -0.59 0.64 2.84
CA PHE A 75 0.47 -0.17 2.26
C PHE A 75 0.17 -1.64 2.50
N LEU A 76 0.18 -2.44 1.43
CA LEU A 76 -0.05 -3.88 1.48
C LEU A 76 1.23 -4.58 1.00
N SER A 77 1.96 -5.18 1.93
CA SER A 77 3.23 -5.84 1.64
C SER A 77 2.99 -7.23 1.07
N MET A 78 3.76 -7.56 0.02
CA MET A 78 3.80 -8.89 -0.58
C MET A 78 5.26 -9.32 -0.71
N PRO A 79 5.63 -10.52 -0.23
CA PRO A 79 7.02 -10.93 -0.14
C PRO A 79 7.54 -11.51 -1.47
N GLY A 80 7.44 -10.76 -2.56
CA GLY A 80 7.87 -11.20 -3.90
C GLY A 80 7.47 -10.21 -4.99
N GLU A 81 7.32 -10.69 -6.22
CA GLU A 81 6.86 -9.90 -7.38
C GLU A 81 5.38 -10.20 -7.70
N PRO A 82 4.43 -9.43 -7.15
CA PRO A 82 3.02 -9.55 -7.54
C PRO A 82 2.77 -9.02 -8.94
N MET A 83 1.90 -9.71 -9.67
CA MET A 83 1.34 -9.18 -10.91
C MET A 83 0.40 -8.01 -10.63
N VAL A 84 0.23 -7.13 -11.61
CA VAL A 84 -0.52 -5.86 -11.47
C VAL A 84 -1.99 -6.07 -11.09
N GLU A 85 -2.58 -7.19 -11.49
CA GLU A 85 -3.97 -7.54 -11.23
C GLU A 85 -4.29 -7.67 -9.74
N TYR A 86 -3.32 -8.03 -8.90
CA TYR A 86 -3.49 -7.99 -7.44
C TYR A 86 -3.80 -6.57 -6.97
N GLY A 87 -3.11 -5.57 -7.52
CA GLY A 87 -3.35 -4.16 -7.26
C GLY A 87 -4.79 -3.76 -7.62
N PHE A 88 -5.23 -4.07 -8.85
CA PHE A 88 -6.60 -3.75 -9.29
C PHE A 88 -7.69 -4.42 -8.45
N LYS A 89 -7.50 -5.70 -8.08
CA LYS A 89 -8.45 -6.44 -7.22
C LYS A 89 -8.53 -5.81 -5.83
N LEU A 90 -7.39 -5.45 -5.23
CA LEU A 90 -7.33 -4.83 -3.90
C LEU A 90 -7.84 -3.40 -3.91
N GLU A 91 -7.52 -2.59 -4.92
CA GLU A 91 -8.09 -1.26 -5.15
C GLU A 91 -9.61 -1.30 -5.19
N LYS A 92 -10.17 -2.22 -5.97
CA LYS A 92 -11.63 -2.40 -6.06
C LYS A 92 -12.24 -2.85 -4.73
N ALA A 93 -11.59 -3.76 -4.00
CA ALA A 93 -12.08 -4.28 -2.72
C ALA A 93 -11.99 -3.25 -1.57
N ILE A 94 -10.98 -2.38 -1.60
CA ILE A 94 -10.75 -1.35 -0.59
C ILE A 94 -11.62 -0.13 -0.86
N ALA A 95 -11.88 0.18 -2.14
CA ALA A 95 -12.72 1.28 -2.59
C ALA A 95 -12.27 2.62 -1.98
N ASP A 96 -13.21 3.41 -1.45
CA ASP A 96 -12.97 4.75 -0.90
C ASP A 96 -12.45 4.74 0.55
N ARG A 97 -12.25 3.56 1.17
CA ARG A 97 -11.81 3.43 2.57
C ARG A 97 -10.34 3.82 2.78
N ALA A 98 -9.51 3.63 1.76
CA ALA A 98 -8.10 4.00 1.74
C ALA A 98 -7.56 3.98 0.31
N THR A 99 -6.40 4.58 0.10
CA THR A 99 -5.61 4.44 -1.13
C THR A 99 -4.61 3.29 -0.95
N PRO A 100 -4.87 2.08 -1.50
CA PRO A 100 -3.94 0.98 -1.37
C PRO A 100 -2.68 1.21 -2.21
N ILE A 101 -1.55 0.75 -1.69
CA ILE A 101 -0.26 0.76 -2.36
C ILE A 101 0.32 -0.65 -2.17
N ILE A 102 0.48 -1.38 -3.27
CA ILE A 102 1.08 -2.71 -3.23
C ILE A 102 2.60 -2.55 -3.14
N VAL A 103 3.18 -3.15 -2.09
CA VAL A 103 4.61 -3.11 -1.84
C VAL A 103 5.17 -4.51 -2.05
N GLY A 104 5.67 -4.76 -3.26
CA GLY A 104 6.43 -5.99 -3.56
C GLY A 104 7.76 -6.03 -2.80
N TYR A 105 8.38 -7.20 -2.77
CA TYR A 105 9.68 -7.44 -2.10
C TYR A 105 9.76 -7.00 -0.63
N ALA A 106 8.63 -6.96 0.06
CA ALA A 106 8.56 -6.56 1.45
C ALA A 106 8.35 -7.79 2.34
N ASN A 107 9.14 -7.89 3.41
CA ASN A 107 9.13 -8.99 4.38
C ASN A 107 9.49 -10.38 3.79
N GLY A 108 10.12 -10.42 2.61
CA GLY A 108 10.61 -11.64 2.00
C GLY A 108 10.72 -11.57 0.48
N ASN A 109 11.15 -12.68 -0.10
CA ASN A 109 11.21 -12.88 -1.55
C ASN A 109 10.90 -14.35 -1.90
N ILE A 110 9.68 -14.60 -2.37
CA ILE A 110 9.19 -15.90 -2.83
C ILE A 110 9.18 -15.99 -4.37
N GLY A 111 9.80 -15.02 -5.05
CA GLY A 111 9.78 -14.88 -6.51
C GLY A 111 8.44 -14.34 -7.02
N TYR A 112 8.03 -14.81 -8.19
CA TYR A 112 6.80 -14.39 -8.85
C TYR A 112 5.56 -14.83 -8.08
N ILE A 113 4.65 -13.89 -7.84
CA ILE A 113 3.33 -14.13 -7.29
C ILE A 113 2.34 -13.95 -8.44
N ALA A 114 2.13 -15.04 -9.19
CA ALA A 114 1.27 -15.06 -10.37
C ALA A 114 -0.21 -15.11 -9.99
N THR A 115 -1.08 -14.69 -10.92
CA THR A 115 -2.53 -14.89 -10.77
C THR A 115 -2.92 -16.30 -11.21
N ALA A 116 -4.05 -16.81 -10.70
CA ALA A 116 -4.61 -18.08 -11.11
C ALA A 116 -4.88 -18.12 -12.63
N ALA A 117 -5.39 -17.03 -13.20
CA ALA A 117 -5.62 -16.91 -14.64
C ALA A 117 -4.30 -16.99 -15.45
N SER A 118 -3.22 -16.40 -14.94
CA SER A 118 -1.90 -16.49 -15.59
C SER A 118 -1.35 -17.91 -15.60
N HIS A 119 -1.68 -18.75 -14.60
CA HIS A 119 -1.29 -20.16 -14.63
C HIS A 119 -2.00 -20.95 -15.73
N GLU A 120 -3.23 -20.60 -16.11
CA GLU A 120 -3.95 -21.25 -17.22
C GLU A 120 -3.37 -20.87 -18.59
N VAL A 121 -3.03 -19.59 -18.77
CA VAL A 121 -2.50 -19.07 -20.03
C VAL A 121 -1.01 -19.39 -20.21
N GLY A 122 -0.28 -19.54 -19.10
CA GLY A 122 1.18 -19.68 -19.09
C GLY A 122 1.89 -18.34 -19.27
N GLY A 123 3.23 -18.38 -19.34
CA GLY A 123 4.09 -17.19 -19.37
C GLY A 123 5.36 -17.41 -18.58
N TYR A 124 6.24 -16.40 -18.49
CA TYR A 124 7.46 -16.54 -17.72
C TYR A 124 7.16 -16.55 -16.21
N GLU A 125 6.33 -15.61 -15.75
CA GLU A 125 5.94 -15.42 -14.36
C GLU A 125 5.23 -16.64 -13.75
N PRO A 126 4.12 -17.18 -14.33
CA PRO A 126 3.44 -18.34 -13.76
C PRO A 126 4.27 -19.63 -13.81
N ASN A 127 5.15 -19.77 -14.81
CA ASN A 127 6.06 -20.92 -14.90
C ASN A 127 7.18 -20.85 -13.86
N ARG A 128 7.70 -19.65 -13.58
CA ARG A 128 8.77 -19.42 -12.60
C ARG A 128 8.26 -19.18 -11.17
N SER A 129 6.97 -19.00 -10.97
CA SER A 129 6.36 -18.92 -9.65
C SER A 129 6.49 -20.26 -8.91
N ALA A 130 6.87 -20.19 -7.63
CA ALA A 130 6.87 -21.34 -6.73
C ALA A 130 5.45 -21.68 -6.22
N LEU A 131 4.46 -20.81 -6.47
CA LEU A 131 3.10 -20.93 -5.97
C LEU A 131 2.20 -21.72 -6.92
N GLN A 132 1.17 -22.35 -6.35
CA GLN A 132 0.04 -22.91 -7.09
C GLN A 132 -1.04 -21.83 -7.34
N PRO A 133 -1.93 -22.01 -8.33
CA PRO A 133 -2.98 -21.03 -8.66
C PRO A 133 -3.84 -20.63 -7.46
N GLU A 134 -4.13 -21.55 -6.56
CA GLU A 134 -4.97 -21.38 -5.38
C GLU A 134 -4.37 -20.39 -4.36
N ALA A 135 -3.06 -20.13 -4.45
CA ALA A 135 -2.40 -19.15 -3.59
C ALA A 135 -2.94 -17.73 -3.79
N GLU A 136 -3.43 -17.39 -4.99
CA GLU A 136 -3.99 -16.06 -5.26
C GLU A 136 -5.16 -15.73 -4.32
N ASP A 137 -6.13 -16.63 -4.23
CA ASP A 137 -7.32 -16.44 -3.39
C ASP A 137 -6.95 -16.36 -1.90
N VAL A 138 -5.98 -17.16 -1.47
CA VAL A 138 -5.47 -17.14 -0.09
C VAL A 138 -4.85 -15.78 0.21
N ILE A 139 -3.99 -15.27 -0.68
CA ILE A 139 -3.32 -13.98 -0.53
C ILE A 139 -4.33 -12.84 -0.51
N LEU A 140 -5.25 -12.78 -1.48
CA LEU A 140 -6.25 -11.70 -1.56
C LEU A 140 -7.15 -11.69 -0.33
N LYS A 141 -7.62 -12.85 0.11
CA LYS A 141 -8.44 -12.97 1.32
C LYS A 141 -7.69 -12.50 2.55
N LYS A 142 -6.43 -12.91 2.71
CA LYS A 142 -5.60 -12.55 3.87
C LYS A 142 -5.24 -11.07 3.87
N LEU A 143 -4.83 -10.50 2.75
CA LEU A 143 -4.60 -9.06 2.63
C LEU A 143 -5.88 -8.26 2.87
N GLY A 144 -7.03 -8.71 2.38
CA GLY A 144 -8.33 -8.09 2.69
C GLY A 144 -8.61 -8.08 4.19
N MET A 145 -8.41 -9.21 4.88
CA MET A 145 -8.56 -9.30 6.34
C MET A 145 -7.60 -8.37 7.09
N LEU A 146 -6.33 -8.30 6.67
CA LEU A 146 -5.34 -7.40 7.27
C LEU A 146 -5.68 -5.93 7.01
N ALA A 147 -6.17 -5.61 5.81
CA ALA A 147 -6.65 -4.28 5.44
C ALA A 147 -7.85 -3.87 6.29
N ASP A 148 -8.88 -4.71 6.40
CA ASP A 148 -10.07 -4.44 7.21
C ASP A 148 -9.71 -4.23 8.67
N ARG A 149 -8.73 -5.00 9.14
CA ARG A 149 -8.15 -4.85 10.46
C ARG A 149 -7.58 -3.45 10.68
N VAL A 150 -6.63 -2.99 9.87
CA VAL A 150 -6.00 -1.68 10.08
C VAL A 150 -6.88 -0.49 9.70
N VAL A 151 -7.85 -0.69 8.80
CA VAL A 151 -8.85 0.33 8.43
C VAL A 151 -9.91 0.47 9.52
N GLY A 152 -10.34 -0.63 10.12
CA GLY A 152 -11.24 -0.64 11.27
C GLY A 152 -10.60 -0.15 12.57
N ASP A 153 -11.41 0.22 13.56
CA ASP A 153 -10.96 0.82 14.83
C ASP A 153 -10.51 -0.18 15.91
N VAL A 154 -10.23 -1.44 15.55
CA VAL A 154 -10.02 -2.54 16.51
C VAL A 154 -8.53 -2.77 16.87
N PHE A 155 -7.67 -1.76 16.80
CA PHE A 155 -6.21 -1.98 16.68
C PHE A 155 -5.24 -1.41 17.71
N GLU A 156 -4.15 -2.17 17.96
CA GLU A 156 -2.92 -1.69 18.58
C GLU A 156 -2.25 -0.64 17.69
N SER A 157 -2.05 0.53 18.27
CA SER A 157 -1.33 1.61 17.62
C SER A 157 0.12 1.65 18.05
N TYR A 158 1.04 1.79 17.10
CA TYR A 158 2.46 1.90 17.42
C TYR A 158 2.83 3.23 18.10
N SER A 159 1.92 4.21 18.13
CA SER A 159 1.94 5.30 19.10
C SER A 159 1.13 4.87 20.33
N LYS A 160 1.78 4.19 21.30
CA LYS A 160 1.09 3.57 22.44
C LYS A 160 0.73 4.54 23.58
N HIS A 161 1.13 5.81 23.53
CA HIS A 161 0.84 6.75 24.61
C HIS A 161 -0.03 7.92 24.13
N ALA A 162 -1.25 8.01 24.66
CA ALA A 162 -2.12 9.17 24.49
C ALA A 162 -1.42 10.49 24.91
N GLY A 163 -0.53 10.41 25.91
CA GLY A 163 0.35 11.51 26.31
C GLY A 163 1.32 11.96 25.22
N ASP A 164 1.86 11.04 24.41
CA ASP A 164 2.77 11.38 23.30
C ASP A 164 2.02 12.06 22.15
N VAL A 165 0.77 11.66 21.90
CA VAL A 165 -0.09 12.30 20.90
C VAL A 165 -0.42 13.73 21.35
N LEU A 166 -0.90 13.90 22.59
CA LEU A 166 -1.19 15.22 23.16
C LEU A 166 0.05 16.11 23.24
N LYS A 167 1.22 15.54 23.57
CA LYS A 167 2.50 16.26 23.58
C LYS A 167 2.88 16.73 22.18
N ARG A 168 2.78 15.86 21.17
CA ARG A 168 3.03 16.23 19.76
C ARG A 168 2.05 17.27 19.24
N GLU A 169 0.77 17.15 19.60
CA GLU A 169 -0.25 18.16 19.27
C GLU A 169 0.03 19.51 19.95
N ALA A 170 0.51 19.51 21.19
CA ALA A 170 0.91 20.72 21.91
C ALA A 170 2.17 21.36 21.31
N GLU A 171 3.21 20.56 21.05
CA GLU A 171 4.44 20.99 20.37
C GLU A 171 4.15 21.55 18.97
N GLU A 172 3.21 20.95 18.22
CA GLU A 172 2.79 21.46 16.92
C GLU A 172 1.98 22.75 17.04
N LYS A 173 1.07 22.87 18.02
CA LYS A 173 0.37 24.14 18.29
C LYS A 173 1.35 25.26 18.63
N GLU A 174 2.40 24.97 19.39
CA GLU A 174 3.48 25.93 19.66
C GLU A 174 4.27 26.27 18.40
N ARG A 175 4.65 25.27 17.59
CA ARG A 175 5.34 25.49 16.30
C ARG A 175 4.50 26.35 15.36
N LEU A 176 3.22 26.06 15.22
CA LEU A 176 2.29 26.82 14.37
C LEU A 176 2.08 28.25 14.88
N ARG A 177 2.04 28.46 16.20
CA ARG A 177 2.03 29.81 16.79
C ARG A 177 3.31 30.59 16.51
N ALA A 178 4.47 29.93 16.54
CA ALA A 178 5.77 30.54 16.25
C ALA A 178 5.96 30.90 14.77
N VAL A 179 5.27 30.20 13.86
CA VAL A 179 5.35 30.41 12.40
C VAL A 179 4.33 31.43 11.89
N GLN A 180 3.35 31.86 12.70
CA GLN A 180 2.46 32.95 12.29
C GLN A 180 3.27 34.25 12.12
N PRO A 181 3.25 34.89 10.94
CA PRO A 181 3.93 36.16 10.77
C PRO A 181 3.30 37.18 11.72
N LYS A 182 4.15 37.89 12.48
CA LYS A 182 3.70 39.07 13.24
C LYS A 182 2.95 39.97 12.26
N SER A 183 1.64 40.13 12.47
CA SER A 183 0.84 41.09 11.72
C SER A 183 1.48 42.48 11.90
N PRO A 184 1.60 43.29 10.83
CA PRO A 184 2.02 44.69 10.97
C PRO A 184 1.03 45.47 11.83
#